data_AF-A0A6J4RGF1-F1
#
_entry.id   AF-A0A6J4RGF1-F1
#
_cell.length_a   1.000
_cell.length_b   1.000
_cell.length_c   1.000
_cell.angle_alpha   90.00
_cell.angle_beta   90.00
_cell.angle_gamma   90.00
#
_symmetry.space_group_name_H-M   'P 1'
#
loop_
_entity.id
_entity.type
_entity.pdbx_description
1 polymer ?
#
loop_
_entity_poly.entity_id
_entity_poly.type
_entity_poly.pdbx_seq_one_letter_code
_entity_poly.pdbx_strand_id
1 'polypeptide(L)'
;MTAVIALIDGEHHPSAVHDALSRLAERFEVSAALFCGGEEKLTPDVLADPRRHYGVDVAIDSDRARSLRSLVERHGDEVSAVVDLADEPILDAGGKLELACTALDLGLRYVGADFELNPPILEPLDFGGPRLAVIGTGKRTGKTAVCGHWASLLKQHGRRPLVIAMGRGGPAEPQTADPSTTAAELLAIARSGRHAASDYLEDAVIAGVPTVGCRRVGGGLAGGCVESNVAAGARLAIAQNPGALLFEGSGAALPPVEVDATVCVVGSRAGALEHLGPYRLLRSSLALVTPEDADLPGDVQKWCGGRV
;
A
#
# COMPACT_ATOMS: atom_id res chain seq x y z
N MET A 1 -13.89 14.84 18.48
CA MET A 1 -12.43 14.94 18.31
C MET A 1 -11.99 13.72 17.52
N THR A 2 -10.81 13.71 16.92
CA THR A 2 -10.32 12.55 16.17
C THR A 2 -9.79 11.51 17.14
N ALA A 3 -10.28 10.26 17.08
CA ALA A 3 -9.81 9.19 17.96
C ALA A 3 -8.48 8.59 17.49
N VAL A 4 -7.58 8.32 18.43
CA VAL A 4 -6.19 7.90 18.17
C VAL A 4 -5.71 6.84 19.15
N ILE A 5 -4.77 6.01 18.68
CA ILE A 5 -3.95 5.14 19.53
C ILE A 5 -2.55 5.77 19.66
N ALA A 6 -2.05 5.90 20.88
CA ALA A 6 -0.68 6.37 21.11
C ALA A 6 0.31 5.20 21.14
N LEU A 7 1.51 5.36 20.59
CA LEU A 7 2.63 4.45 20.83
C LEU A 7 3.49 5.03 21.94
N ILE A 8 3.85 4.24 22.94
CA ILE A 8 4.68 4.65 24.08
C ILE A 8 5.79 3.63 24.33
N ASP A 9 6.83 4.02 25.07
CA ASP A 9 7.93 3.16 25.49
C ASP A 9 8.22 3.31 26.99
N GLY A 10 9.10 2.45 27.52
CA GLY A 10 9.63 2.54 28.88
C GLY A 10 10.99 3.23 28.99
N GLU A 11 11.44 3.90 27.92
CA GLU A 11 12.62 4.78 27.93
C GLU A 11 12.26 6.18 28.37
N HIS A 12 11.00 6.59 28.28
CA HIS A 12 10.52 7.81 28.88
C HIS A 12 10.01 7.54 30.30
N HIS A 13 10.25 8.49 31.20
CA HIS A 13 9.70 8.40 32.55
C HIS A 13 8.16 8.39 32.49
N PRO A 14 7.45 7.50 33.21
CA PRO A 14 6.00 7.35 33.10
C PRO A 14 5.20 8.65 33.27
N SER A 15 5.63 9.52 34.19
CA SER A 15 4.97 10.82 34.39
C SER A 15 5.12 11.74 33.17
N ALA A 16 6.24 11.71 32.46
CA ALA A 16 6.44 12.52 31.27
C ALA A 16 5.55 12.04 30.12
N VAL A 17 5.40 10.71 29.97
CA VAL A 17 4.47 10.11 29.01
C VAL A 17 3.03 10.46 29.37
N HIS A 18 2.63 10.37 30.64
CA HIS A 18 1.30 10.77 31.11
C HIS A 18 0.98 12.23 30.78
N ASP A 19 1.92 13.14 31.04
CA ASP A 19 1.77 14.56 30.70
C ASP A 19 1.64 14.77 29.18
N ALA A 20 2.39 14.00 28.38
CA ALA A 20 2.30 14.04 26.92
C ALA A 20 0.95 13.52 26.41
N LEU A 21 0.45 12.41 26.95
CA LEU A 21 -0.88 11.86 26.63
C LEU A 21 -2.00 12.83 27.04
N SER A 22 -1.86 13.49 28.19
CA SER A 22 -2.82 14.50 28.66
C SER A 22 -2.87 15.70 27.72
N ARG A 23 -1.73 16.21 27.27
CA ARG A 23 -1.68 17.26 26.23
C ARG A 23 -2.21 16.78 24.88
N LEU A 24 -1.95 15.52 24.52
CA LEU A 24 -2.49 14.92 23.29
C LEU A 24 -4.02 14.88 23.34
N ALA A 25 -4.59 14.58 24.51
CA ALA A 25 -6.03 14.55 24.75
C ALA A 25 -6.74 15.91 24.60
N GLU A 26 -5.99 17.03 24.61
CA GLU A 26 -6.53 18.36 24.30
C GLU A 26 -6.87 18.51 22.80
N ARG A 27 -6.29 17.67 21.94
CA ARG A 27 -6.41 17.74 20.46
C ARG A 27 -7.08 16.51 19.86
N PHE A 28 -6.92 15.37 20.51
CA PHE A 28 -7.39 14.07 20.04
C PHE A 28 -8.17 13.36 21.14
N GLU A 29 -9.01 12.42 20.76
CA GLU A 29 -9.55 11.45 21.71
C GLU A 29 -8.56 10.28 21.81
N VAL A 30 -7.77 10.24 22.88
CA VAL A 30 -6.78 9.16 23.07
C VAL A 30 -7.49 7.92 23.58
N SER A 31 -7.80 6.98 22.69
CA SER A 31 -8.60 5.79 23.00
C SER A 31 -7.83 4.78 23.86
N ALA A 32 -6.54 4.61 23.59
CA ALA A 32 -5.62 3.72 24.30
C ALA A 32 -4.16 4.00 23.90
N ALA A 33 -3.23 3.34 24.58
CA ALA A 33 -1.83 3.30 24.20
C ALA A 33 -1.35 1.86 23.90
N LEU A 34 -0.41 1.71 22.97
CA LEU A 34 0.36 0.51 22.73
C LEU A 34 1.76 0.70 23.33
N PHE A 35 2.15 -0.20 24.22
CA PHE A 35 3.49 -0.23 24.77
C PHE A 35 4.45 -0.96 23.83
N CYS A 36 5.42 -0.23 23.28
CA CYS A 36 6.37 -0.74 22.32
C CYS A 36 7.54 -1.50 22.98
N GLY A 37 7.77 -1.32 24.28
CA GLY A 37 8.84 -2.00 25.03
C GLY A 37 9.76 -1.04 25.77
N GLY A 38 10.88 -1.58 26.27
CA GLY A 38 11.83 -0.86 27.12
C GLY A 38 11.35 -0.81 28.57
N GLU A 39 12.24 -0.94 29.53
CA GLU A 39 11.88 -0.91 30.96
C GLU A 39 12.86 -0.08 31.78
N GLU A 40 13.82 0.62 31.15
CA GLU A 40 14.92 1.31 31.82
C GLU A 40 14.44 2.29 32.89
N LYS A 41 13.37 3.03 32.60
CA LYS A 41 12.81 4.05 33.50
C LYS A 41 11.53 3.60 34.20
N LEU A 42 11.21 2.31 34.10
CA LEU A 42 10.01 1.73 34.68
C LEU A 42 10.31 1.02 35.99
N THR A 43 9.42 1.21 36.95
CA THR A 43 9.34 0.37 38.14
C THR A 43 8.34 -0.78 37.89
N PRO A 44 8.46 -1.93 38.57
CA PRO A 44 7.56 -3.08 38.33
C PRO A 44 6.07 -2.78 38.53
N ASP A 45 5.72 -1.80 39.37
CA ASP A 45 4.33 -1.36 39.58
C ASP A 45 3.74 -0.67 38.35
N VAL A 46 4.56 0.00 37.53
CA VAL A 46 4.09 0.66 36.30
C VAL A 46 3.52 -0.36 35.32
N LEU A 47 4.21 -1.49 35.12
CA LEU A 47 3.73 -2.55 34.23
C LEU A 47 2.60 -3.38 34.86
N ALA A 48 2.52 -3.43 36.19
CA ALA A 48 1.44 -4.12 36.90
C ALA A 48 0.11 -3.34 36.85
N ASP A 49 0.15 -2.01 36.81
CA ASP A 49 -1.04 -1.14 36.71
C ASP A 49 -0.80 0.06 35.77
N PRO A 50 -0.59 -0.17 34.46
CA PRO A 50 -0.19 0.89 33.54
C PRO A 50 -1.24 1.98 33.41
N ARG A 51 -2.53 1.65 33.54
CA ARG A 51 -3.61 2.64 33.49
C ARG A 51 -3.48 3.70 34.57
N ARG A 52 -3.09 3.30 35.79
CA ARG A 52 -2.86 4.25 36.89
C ARG A 52 -1.74 5.23 36.60
N HIS A 53 -0.70 4.81 35.89
CA HIS A 53 0.47 5.63 35.62
C HIS A 53 0.33 6.49 34.36
N TYR A 54 -0.29 5.96 33.30
CA TYR A 54 -0.42 6.65 32.00
C TYR A 54 -1.77 7.35 31.82
N GLY A 55 -2.79 7.01 32.60
CA GLY A 55 -4.13 7.63 32.55
C GLY A 55 -5.03 7.09 31.44
N VAL A 56 -4.56 6.16 30.62
CA VAL A 56 -5.29 5.48 29.54
C VAL A 56 -5.08 3.97 29.62
N ASP A 57 -5.94 3.19 28.97
CA ASP A 57 -5.70 1.75 28.83
C ASP A 57 -4.46 1.50 27.97
N VAL A 58 -3.59 0.58 28.41
CA VAL A 58 -2.33 0.27 27.74
C VAL A 58 -2.29 -1.21 27.37
N ALA A 59 -2.06 -1.52 26.09
CA ALA A 59 -1.77 -2.88 25.64
C ALA A 59 -0.26 -3.15 25.76
N ILE A 60 0.09 -4.28 26.36
CA ILE A 60 1.46 -4.74 26.54
C ILE A 60 1.54 -6.16 25.97
N ASP A 61 2.26 -6.33 24.87
CA ASP A 61 2.49 -7.61 24.21
C ASP A 61 3.80 -7.53 23.40
N SER A 62 4.41 -8.67 23.10
CA SER A 62 5.64 -8.71 22.30
C SER A 62 5.39 -8.53 20.80
N ASP A 63 4.18 -8.84 20.31
CA ASP A 63 3.76 -8.65 18.93
C ASP A 63 3.01 -7.30 18.78
N ARG A 64 3.78 -6.27 18.45
CA ARG A 64 3.31 -4.89 18.33
C ARG A 64 2.25 -4.74 17.22
N ALA A 65 2.46 -5.39 16.07
CA ALA A 65 1.55 -5.29 14.93
C ALA A 65 0.18 -5.92 15.24
N ARG A 66 0.17 -7.12 15.83
CA ARG A 66 -1.07 -7.77 16.28
C ARG A 66 -1.78 -6.96 17.35
N SER A 67 -1.03 -6.39 18.27
CA SER A 67 -1.59 -5.57 19.35
C SER A 67 -2.22 -4.28 18.85
N LEU A 68 -1.59 -3.64 17.86
CA LEU A 68 -2.19 -2.48 17.18
C LEU A 68 -3.51 -2.86 16.51
N ARG A 69 -3.56 -3.96 15.74
CA ARG A 69 -4.80 -4.47 15.12
C ARG A 69 -5.89 -4.72 16.17
N SER A 70 -5.53 -5.40 17.26
CA SER A 70 -6.45 -5.74 18.35
C SER A 70 -6.98 -4.49 19.09
N LEU A 71 -6.17 -3.44 19.21
CA LEU A 71 -6.63 -2.16 19.77
C LEU A 71 -7.64 -1.49 18.84
N VAL A 72 -7.34 -1.41 17.55
CA VAL A 72 -8.24 -0.80 16.56
C VAL A 72 -9.57 -1.55 16.51
N GLU A 73 -9.55 -2.88 16.50
CA GLU A 73 -10.76 -3.72 16.55
C GLU A 73 -11.61 -3.48 17.81
N ARG A 74 -10.97 -3.28 18.98
CA ARG A 74 -11.68 -3.04 20.24
C ARG A 74 -12.28 -1.64 20.35
N HIS A 75 -11.60 -0.64 19.81
CA HIS A 75 -12.02 0.76 19.91
C HIS A 75 -12.87 1.23 18.71
N GLY A 76 -12.91 0.45 17.62
CA GLY A 76 -13.81 0.65 16.49
C GLY A 76 -13.30 1.63 15.44
N ASP A 77 -14.13 1.81 14.40
CA ASP A 77 -13.81 2.57 13.17
C ASP A 77 -13.61 4.09 13.38
N GLU A 78 -13.87 4.59 14.60
CA GLU A 78 -13.63 6.00 14.94
C GLU A 78 -12.13 6.32 15.07
N VAL A 79 -11.31 5.31 15.40
CA VAL A 79 -9.86 5.44 15.42
C VAL A 79 -9.38 5.71 13.99
N SER A 80 -8.66 6.80 13.79
CA SER A 80 -8.21 7.23 12.45
C SER A 80 -6.74 7.61 12.37
N ALA A 81 -6.01 7.54 13.49
CA ALA A 81 -4.57 7.71 13.49
C ALA A 81 -3.89 6.95 14.64
N VAL A 82 -2.62 6.64 14.40
CA VAL A 82 -1.64 6.24 15.41
C VAL A 82 -0.72 7.43 15.64
N VAL A 83 -0.52 7.83 16.88
CA VAL A 83 0.40 8.91 17.28
C VAL A 83 1.62 8.29 17.95
N ASP A 84 2.78 8.45 17.34
CA ASP A 84 4.03 7.85 17.78
C ASP A 84 4.74 8.77 18.78
N LEU A 85 4.72 8.37 20.07
CA LEU A 85 5.49 9.00 21.14
C LEU A 85 6.69 8.13 21.56
N ALA A 86 6.88 6.97 20.92
CA ALA A 86 7.96 6.05 21.26
C ALA A 86 9.27 6.49 20.60
N ASP A 87 10.41 6.11 21.15
CA ASP A 87 11.73 6.54 20.66
C ASP A 87 12.76 5.40 20.64
N GLU A 88 13.94 5.70 20.09
CA GLU A 88 15.11 4.85 20.13
C GLU A 88 15.62 4.66 21.59
N PRO A 89 16.13 3.47 21.95
CA PRO A 89 16.37 2.31 21.09
C PRO A 89 15.16 1.37 20.90
N ILE A 90 14.01 1.64 21.52
CA ILE A 90 12.87 0.71 21.54
C ILE A 90 12.18 0.62 20.19
N LEU A 91 11.98 1.78 19.56
CA LEU A 91 11.34 1.89 18.26
C LEU A 91 12.21 2.75 17.32
N ASP A 92 13.22 2.10 16.74
CA ASP A 92 14.06 2.69 15.69
C ASP A 92 13.28 2.97 14.40
N ALA A 93 13.94 3.59 13.43
CA ALA A 93 13.32 3.91 12.14
C ALA A 93 12.72 2.68 11.43
N GLY A 94 13.32 1.49 11.57
CA GLY A 94 12.78 0.25 11.00
C GLY A 94 11.48 -0.16 11.66
N GLY A 95 11.47 -0.22 13.00
CA GLY A 95 10.28 -0.55 13.80
C GLY A 95 9.14 0.46 13.63
N LYS A 96 9.46 1.76 13.52
CA LYS A 96 8.47 2.81 13.20
C LYS A 96 7.79 2.53 11.85
N LEU A 97 8.57 2.20 10.82
CA LEU A 97 8.04 1.89 9.49
C LEU A 97 7.25 0.58 9.45
N GLU A 98 7.61 -0.40 10.28
CA GLU A 98 6.87 -1.65 10.46
C GLU A 98 5.45 -1.39 11.01
N LEU A 99 5.35 -0.61 12.09
CA LEU A 99 4.07 -0.20 12.66
C LEU A 99 3.31 0.75 11.73
N ALA A 100 4.00 1.61 10.99
CA ALA A 100 3.37 2.43 9.95
C ALA A 100 2.74 1.56 8.85
N CYS A 101 3.39 0.49 8.40
CA CYS A 101 2.77 -0.45 7.44
C CYS A 101 1.46 -1.02 7.99
N THR A 102 1.44 -1.40 9.27
CA THR A 102 0.23 -1.93 9.93
C THR A 102 -0.86 -0.87 10.06
N ALA A 103 -0.51 0.35 10.50
CA ALA A 103 -1.45 1.46 10.62
C ALA A 103 -2.09 1.80 9.27
N LEU A 104 -1.27 1.93 8.21
CA LEU A 104 -1.74 2.25 6.87
C LEU A 104 -2.63 1.15 6.29
N ASP A 105 -2.33 -0.13 6.58
CA ASP A 105 -3.15 -1.28 6.16
C ASP A 105 -4.54 -1.28 6.82
N LEU A 106 -4.62 -0.79 8.05
CA LEU A 106 -5.86 -0.54 8.79
C LEU A 106 -6.57 0.76 8.34
N GLY A 107 -6.03 1.49 7.35
CA GLY A 107 -6.58 2.76 6.88
C GLY A 107 -6.30 3.95 7.80
N LEU A 108 -5.39 3.80 8.76
CA LEU A 108 -5.02 4.83 9.73
C LEU A 108 -3.84 5.66 9.25
N ARG A 109 -3.80 6.92 9.70
CA ARG A 109 -2.60 7.75 9.57
C ARG A 109 -1.57 7.34 10.61
N TYR A 110 -0.28 7.42 10.27
CA TYR A 110 0.81 7.29 11.23
C TYR A 110 1.47 8.65 11.43
N VAL A 111 1.33 9.22 12.62
CA VAL A 111 1.76 10.57 12.97
C VAL A 111 2.96 10.48 13.90
N GLY A 112 4.14 10.79 13.37
CA GLY A 112 5.36 10.97 14.16
C GLY A 112 5.53 12.42 14.63
N ALA A 113 6.64 12.70 15.30
CA ALA A 113 6.94 14.03 15.83
C ALA A 113 7.14 15.10 14.71
N ASP A 114 7.77 14.71 13.61
CA ASP A 114 8.14 15.58 12.48
C ASP A 114 7.75 15.00 11.10
N PHE A 115 6.98 13.90 11.08
CA PHE A 115 6.50 13.27 9.86
C PHE A 115 5.07 12.73 10.00
N GLU A 116 4.38 12.60 8.87
CA GLU A 116 3.06 11.95 8.80
C GLU A 116 3.00 11.06 7.55
N LEU A 117 2.54 9.82 7.74
CA LEU A 117 2.23 8.89 6.65
C LEU A 117 0.73 8.68 6.57
N ASN A 118 0.18 8.91 5.37
CA ASN A 118 -1.23 8.75 5.07
C ASN A 118 -1.43 7.53 4.16
N PRO A 119 -2.51 6.75 4.34
CA PRO A 119 -2.85 5.70 3.40
C PRO A 119 -3.13 6.33 2.02
N PRO A 120 -2.74 5.69 0.90
CA PRO A 120 -3.07 6.19 -0.43
C PRO A 120 -4.58 6.32 -0.61
N ILE A 121 -5.03 7.45 -1.14
CA ILE A 121 -6.43 7.65 -1.53
C ILE A 121 -6.70 6.81 -2.77
N LEU A 122 -7.74 5.98 -2.71
CA LEU A 122 -8.19 5.14 -3.81
C LEU A 122 -9.54 5.66 -4.29
N GLU A 123 -9.66 5.99 -5.57
CA GLU A 123 -10.94 6.41 -6.14
C GLU A 123 -11.88 5.21 -6.35
N PRO A 124 -13.13 5.26 -5.86
CA PRO A 124 -14.13 4.24 -6.17
C PRO A 124 -14.49 4.29 -7.65
N LEU A 125 -14.83 3.13 -8.21
CA LEU A 125 -15.21 2.98 -9.62
C LEU A 125 -16.63 2.43 -9.73
N ASP A 126 -17.45 3.10 -10.55
CA ASP A 126 -18.77 2.59 -10.94
C ASP A 126 -18.63 1.53 -12.04
N PHE A 127 -18.24 0.32 -11.63
CA PHE A 127 -18.07 -0.84 -12.50
C PHE A 127 -18.47 -2.11 -11.75
N GLY A 128 -19.52 -2.80 -12.24
CA GLY A 128 -20.04 -4.02 -11.61
C GLY A 128 -19.26 -5.30 -11.90
N GLY A 129 -18.17 -5.23 -12.68
CA GLY A 129 -17.32 -6.37 -13.00
C GLY A 129 -16.06 -6.45 -12.11
N PRO A 130 -15.25 -7.50 -12.27
CA PRO A 130 -14.02 -7.67 -11.49
C PRO A 130 -12.98 -6.58 -11.79
N ARG A 131 -12.37 -6.03 -10.75
CA ARG A 131 -11.30 -5.04 -10.78
C ARG A 131 -10.07 -5.65 -10.11
N LEU A 132 -9.00 -5.82 -10.87
CA LEU A 132 -7.79 -6.49 -10.41
C LEU A 132 -6.61 -5.55 -10.53
N ALA A 133 -5.66 -5.59 -9.61
CA ALA A 133 -4.40 -4.85 -9.73
C ALA A 133 -3.20 -5.78 -9.84
N VAL A 134 -2.22 -5.39 -10.66
CA VAL A 134 -0.88 -5.98 -10.69
C VAL A 134 0.12 -4.90 -10.27
N ILE A 135 0.64 -5.05 -9.05
CA ILE A 135 1.61 -4.12 -8.44
C ILE A 135 2.96 -4.82 -8.26
N GLY A 136 3.95 -4.10 -7.75
CA GLY A 136 5.24 -4.69 -7.49
C GLY A 136 6.00 -3.92 -6.43
N THR A 137 7.03 -4.54 -5.88
CA THR A 137 7.86 -3.95 -4.82
C THR A 137 8.89 -2.95 -5.36
N GLY A 138 8.98 -2.77 -6.68
CA GLY A 138 9.97 -1.89 -7.29
C GLY A 138 9.81 -1.72 -8.80
N LYS A 139 10.90 -1.29 -9.46
CA LYS A 139 10.98 -1.25 -10.92
C LYS A 139 11.44 -2.59 -11.48
N ARG A 140 11.07 -2.88 -12.73
CA ARG A 140 11.53 -4.07 -13.48
C ARG A 140 11.25 -5.40 -12.77
N THR A 141 10.14 -5.48 -12.03
CA THR A 141 9.74 -6.70 -11.32
C THR A 141 9.05 -7.72 -12.22
N GLY A 142 8.67 -7.35 -13.45
CA GLY A 142 7.86 -8.21 -14.34
C GLY A 142 6.35 -7.99 -14.25
N LYS A 143 5.88 -6.85 -13.69
CA LYS A 143 4.45 -6.49 -13.63
C LYS A 143 3.74 -6.60 -14.98
N THR A 144 4.28 -5.99 -16.02
CA THR A 144 3.70 -5.97 -17.37
C THR A 144 3.53 -7.39 -17.91
N ALA A 145 4.55 -8.24 -17.75
CA ALA A 145 4.47 -9.65 -18.14
C ALA A 145 3.37 -10.41 -17.37
N VAL A 146 3.25 -10.20 -16.06
CA VAL A 146 2.20 -10.82 -15.23
C VAL A 146 0.81 -10.29 -15.61
N CYS A 147 0.68 -8.96 -15.81
CA CYS A 147 -0.56 -8.29 -16.19
C CYS A 147 -1.07 -8.81 -17.55
N GLY A 148 -0.20 -8.80 -18.57
CA GLY A 148 -0.50 -9.32 -19.89
C GLY A 148 -0.82 -10.82 -19.88
N HIS A 149 -0.09 -11.63 -19.10
CA HIS A 149 -0.40 -13.05 -18.94
C HIS A 149 -1.79 -13.26 -18.32
N TRP A 150 -2.12 -12.52 -17.27
CA TRP A 150 -3.42 -12.63 -16.60
C TRP A 150 -4.57 -12.17 -17.49
N ALA A 151 -4.37 -11.10 -18.26
CA ALA A 151 -5.34 -10.65 -19.26
C ALA A 151 -5.53 -11.73 -20.34
N SER A 152 -4.46 -12.35 -20.83
CA SER A 152 -4.55 -13.45 -21.80
C SER A 152 -5.32 -14.65 -21.24
N LEU A 153 -5.07 -15.05 -19.99
CA LEU A 153 -5.81 -16.13 -19.32
C LEU A 153 -7.31 -15.80 -19.19
N LEU A 154 -7.65 -14.59 -18.75
CA LEU A 154 -9.05 -14.16 -18.65
C LEU A 154 -9.76 -14.21 -20.00
N LYS A 155 -9.09 -13.77 -21.07
CA LYS A 155 -9.59 -13.87 -22.44
C LYS A 155 -9.80 -15.33 -22.87
N GLN A 156 -8.85 -16.22 -22.60
CA GLN A 156 -8.95 -17.66 -22.88
C GLN A 156 -10.12 -18.32 -22.13
N HIS A 157 -10.43 -17.83 -20.93
CA HIS A 157 -11.61 -18.23 -20.15
C HIS A 157 -12.91 -17.51 -20.54
N GLY A 158 -12.95 -16.87 -21.72
CA GLY A 158 -14.17 -16.26 -22.28
C GLY A 158 -14.57 -14.94 -21.62
N ARG A 159 -13.67 -14.29 -20.87
CA ARG A 159 -13.89 -12.93 -20.35
C ARG A 159 -13.43 -11.88 -21.37
N ARG A 160 -13.85 -10.64 -21.17
CA ARG A 160 -13.43 -9.46 -21.95
C ARG A 160 -12.56 -8.54 -21.10
N PRO A 161 -11.30 -8.90 -20.81
CA PRO A 161 -10.41 -8.07 -20.01
C PRO A 161 -10.00 -6.81 -20.77
N LEU A 162 -9.79 -5.72 -20.03
CA LEU A 162 -9.18 -4.49 -20.52
C LEU A 162 -8.13 -4.03 -19.51
N VAL A 163 -6.91 -3.75 -19.98
CA VAL A 163 -5.79 -3.35 -19.12
C VAL A 163 -5.67 -1.82 -19.07
N ILE A 164 -5.60 -1.25 -17.88
CA ILE A 164 -5.25 0.15 -17.65
C ILE A 164 -3.83 0.19 -17.07
N ALA A 165 -2.87 0.66 -17.86
CA ALA A 165 -1.48 0.73 -17.42
C ALA A 165 -1.08 2.17 -17.12
N MET A 166 -0.51 2.40 -15.93
CA MET A 166 0.01 3.72 -15.57
C MET A 166 1.54 3.81 -15.67
N GLY A 167 2.01 4.80 -16.41
CA GLY A 167 3.43 5.05 -16.64
C GLY A 167 3.92 6.36 -16.03
N ARG A 168 5.25 6.46 -15.83
CA ARG A 168 5.90 7.76 -15.58
C ARG A 168 5.99 8.60 -16.86
N GLY A 169 6.09 7.94 -18.02
CA GLY A 169 6.08 8.54 -19.34
C GLY A 169 4.77 8.31 -20.11
N GLY A 170 3.70 7.97 -19.40
CA GLY A 170 2.38 7.74 -19.99
C GLY A 170 1.77 9.00 -20.60
N PRO A 171 0.67 8.85 -21.35
CA PRO A 171 0.07 9.96 -22.09
C PRO A 171 -0.61 10.99 -21.19
N ALA A 172 -0.67 12.24 -21.67
CA ALA A 172 -1.19 13.36 -20.89
C ALA A 172 -2.67 13.18 -20.51
N GLU A 173 -3.45 12.78 -21.51
CA GLU A 173 -4.81 12.27 -21.37
C GLU A 173 -4.81 10.75 -21.57
N PRO A 174 -5.74 10.00 -20.98
CA PRO A 174 -5.85 8.57 -21.21
C PRO A 174 -5.97 8.23 -22.70
N GLN A 175 -5.23 7.22 -23.17
CA GLN A 175 -5.21 6.81 -24.58
C GLN A 175 -5.49 5.32 -24.72
N THR A 176 -6.43 4.95 -25.59
CA THR A 176 -6.70 3.54 -25.91
C THR A 176 -5.65 2.99 -26.87
N ALA A 177 -5.31 1.71 -26.73
CA ALA A 177 -4.65 0.93 -27.78
C ALA A 177 -5.45 -0.34 -28.10
N ASP A 178 -5.45 -0.69 -29.38
CA ASP A 178 -6.12 -1.89 -29.90
C ASP A 178 -5.13 -3.07 -29.93
N PRO A 179 -5.59 -4.32 -29.69
CA PRO A 179 -4.80 -5.52 -29.92
C PRO A 179 -4.08 -5.59 -31.27
N SER A 180 -4.64 -4.96 -32.30
CA SER A 180 -4.09 -4.93 -33.66
C SER A 180 -3.04 -3.84 -33.88
N THR A 181 -2.58 -3.15 -32.82
CA THR A 181 -1.57 -2.09 -32.92
C THR A 181 -0.33 -2.59 -33.67
N THR A 182 0.03 -1.90 -34.74
CA THR A 182 1.07 -2.29 -35.69
C THR A 182 2.41 -1.62 -35.39
N ALA A 183 3.50 -2.20 -35.87
CA ALA A 183 4.83 -1.58 -35.79
C ALA A 183 4.88 -0.19 -36.45
N ALA A 184 4.10 0.04 -37.52
CA ALA A 184 4.02 1.34 -38.18
C ALA A 184 3.37 2.41 -37.28
N GLU A 185 2.33 2.05 -36.53
CA GLU A 185 1.70 2.93 -35.55
C GLU A 185 2.64 3.24 -34.38
N LEU A 186 3.36 2.24 -33.86
CA LEU A 186 4.38 2.45 -32.82
C LEU A 186 5.49 3.40 -33.30
N LEU A 187 5.98 3.24 -34.54
CA LEU A 187 6.95 4.15 -35.14
C LEU A 187 6.40 5.58 -35.30
N ALA A 188 5.12 5.73 -35.65
CA ALA A 188 4.47 7.04 -35.72
C ALA A 188 4.36 7.70 -34.34
N ILE A 189 4.03 6.94 -33.30
CA ILE A 189 4.03 7.43 -31.89
C ILE A 189 5.43 7.93 -31.52
N ALA A 190 6.47 7.13 -31.76
CA ALA A 190 7.85 7.51 -31.45
C ALA A 190 8.29 8.78 -32.18
N ARG A 191 7.99 8.88 -33.48
CA ARG A 191 8.32 10.07 -34.30
C ARG A 191 7.58 11.32 -33.86
N SER A 192 6.42 11.18 -33.21
CA SER A 192 5.69 12.30 -32.60
C SER A 192 6.24 12.74 -31.24
N GLY A 193 7.36 12.15 -30.78
CA GLY A 193 7.98 12.44 -29.48
C GLY A 193 7.28 11.77 -28.29
N ARG A 194 6.32 10.87 -28.54
CA ARG A 194 5.60 10.12 -27.50
C ARG A 194 6.28 8.76 -27.24
N HIS A 195 6.01 8.19 -26.07
CA HIS A 195 6.63 6.94 -25.64
C HIS A 195 5.99 5.72 -26.32
N ALA A 196 6.56 5.27 -27.44
CA ALA A 196 6.05 4.12 -28.20
C ALA A 196 6.29 2.76 -27.55
N ALA A 197 7.15 2.69 -26.52
CA ALA A 197 7.40 1.48 -25.72
C ALA A 197 6.75 1.60 -24.34
N SER A 198 5.55 2.18 -24.27
CA SER A 198 4.82 2.31 -23.00
C SER A 198 4.07 1.00 -22.70
N ASP A 199 3.97 0.66 -21.42
CA ASP A 199 3.38 -0.61 -20.94
C ASP A 199 2.02 -0.95 -21.60
N TYR A 200 1.09 0.02 -21.73
CA TYR A 200 -0.21 -0.22 -22.38
C TYR A 200 -0.13 -0.66 -23.85
N LEU A 201 0.89 -0.20 -24.60
CA LEU A 201 1.12 -0.61 -25.99
C LEU A 201 1.70 -2.03 -26.04
N GLU A 202 2.58 -2.35 -25.09
CA GLU A 202 3.14 -3.69 -24.93
C GLU A 202 2.06 -4.70 -24.57
N ASP A 203 1.22 -4.40 -23.58
CA ASP A 203 0.08 -5.22 -23.19
C ASP A 203 -0.90 -5.42 -24.35
N ALA A 204 -1.22 -4.36 -25.10
CA ALA A 204 -2.15 -4.46 -26.22
C ALA A 204 -1.66 -5.48 -27.25
N VAL A 205 -0.40 -5.36 -27.67
CA VAL A 205 0.19 -6.20 -28.73
C VAL A 205 0.47 -7.61 -28.23
N ILE A 206 1.04 -7.77 -27.03
CA ILE A 206 1.50 -9.08 -26.54
C ILE A 206 0.35 -9.90 -25.96
N ALA A 207 -0.48 -9.30 -25.11
CA ALA A 207 -1.62 -10.01 -24.52
C ALA A 207 -2.81 -10.09 -25.48
N GLY A 208 -2.84 -9.24 -26.53
CA GLY A 208 -3.90 -9.22 -27.52
C GLY A 208 -5.25 -8.80 -26.94
N VAL A 209 -5.24 -7.82 -26.03
CA VAL A 209 -6.42 -7.29 -25.33
C VAL A 209 -6.47 -5.76 -25.47
N PRO A 210 -7.65 -5.13 -25.43
CA PRO A 210 -7.73 -3.66 -25.43
C PRO A 210 -7.07 -3.09 -24.17
N THR A 211 -6.42 -1.93 -24.32
CA THR A 211 -5.75 -1.27 -23.20
C THR A 211 -5.99 0.23 -23.17
N VAL A 212 -5.74 0.84 -22.01
CA VAL A 212 -5.74 2.29 -21.80
C VAL A 212 -4.43 2.69 -21.12
N GLY A 213 -3.63 3.50 -21.79
CA GLY A 213 -2.44 4.13 -21.25
C GLY A 213 -2.79 5.34 -20.39
N CYS A 214 -2.21 5.40 -19.20
CA CYS A 214 -2.36 6.48 -18.23
C CYS A 214 -0.98 6.97 -17.75
N ARG A 215 -0.95 8.12 -17.07
CA ARG A 215 0.25 8.68 -16.43
C ARG A 215 0.05 8.92 -14.95
N ARG A 216 1.18 9.04 -14.25
CA ARG A 216 1.26 9.53 -12.87
C ARG A 216 2.52 10.36 -12.64
N VAL A 217 2.50 11.24 -11.66
CA VAL A 217 3.65 12.04 -11.19
C VAL A 217 3.73 11.99 -9.67
N GLY A 218 4.97 11.97 -9.14
CA GLY A 218 5.23 11.79 -7.71
C GLY A 218 5.01 10.34 -7.27
N GLY A 219 5.75 9.87 -6.26
CA GLY A 219 5.58 8.55 -5.69
C GLY A 219 5.87 8.60 -4.19
N GLY A 220 4.86 8.32 -3.38
CA GLY A 220 4.95 8.30 -1.93
C GLY A 220 5.50 6.97 -1.40
N LEU A 221 5.95 6.98 -0.15
CA LEU A 221 6.48 5.79 0.51
C LEU A 221 5.43 4.69 0.61
N ALA A 222 4.15 5.00 0.85
CA ALA A 222 3.03 4.05 0.86
C ALA A 222 2.47 3.72 -0.55
N GLY A 223 3.06 4.25 -1.63
CA GLY A 223 2.68 3.89 -3.00
C GLY A 223 1.63 4.79 -3.65
N GLY A 224 1.16 5.81 -2.93
CA GLY A 224 0.36 6.89 -3.53
C GLY A 224 1.14 7.70 -4.56
N CYS A 225 0.40 8.45 -5.38
CA CYS A 225 0.94 9.39 -6.37
C CYS A 225 0.44 10.80 -6.04
N VAL A 226 1.19 11.84 -6.44
CA VAL A 226 0.75 13.24 -6.26
C VAL A 226 -0.29 13.59 -7.30
N GLU A 227 -0.05 13.17 -8.55
CA GLU A 227 -1.00 13.33 -9.65
C GLU A 227 -1.13 12.04 -10.44
N SER A 228 -2.33 11.77 -10.94
CA SER A 228 -2.60 10.66 -11.86
C SER A 228 -3.86 10.90 -12.69
N ASN A 229 -3.92 10.34 -13.90
CA ASN A 229 -5.14 10.26 -14.70
C ASN A 229 -5.73 8.84 -14.76
N VAL A 230 -5.29 7.90 -13.89
CA VAL A 230 -5.78 6.50 -13.90
C VAL A 230 -7.29 6.43 -13.74
N ALA A 231 -7.91 7.21 -12.86
CA ALA A 231 -9.37 7.17 -12.70
C ALA A 231 -10.11 7.66 -13.96
N ALA A 232 -9.57 8.64 -14.67
CA ALA A 232 -10.08 9.03 -15.98
C ALA A 232 -9.91 7.91 -17.02
N GLY A 233 -8.76 7.21 -16.99
CA GLY A 233 -8.53 6.03 -17.82
C GLY A 233 -9.46 4.87 -17.50
N ALA A 234 -9.81 4.66 -16.23
CA ALA A 234 -10.80 3.67 -15.81
C ALA A 234 -12.19 4.00 -16.37
N ARG A 235 -12.62 5.28 -16.33
CA ARG A 235 -13.88 5.72 -16.95
C ARG A 235 -13.88 5.50 -18.47
N LEU A 236 -12.77 5.80 -19.14
CA LEU A 236 -12.60 5.52 -20.56
C LEU A 236 -12.67 4.02 -20.86
N ALA A 237 -12.03 3.19 -20.03
CA ALA A 237 -12.07 1.74 -20.13
C ALA A 237 -13.50 1.19 -19.95
N ILE A 238 -14.24 1.65 -18.94
CA ILE A 238 -15.62 1.23 -18.65
C ILE A 238 -16.54 1.53 -19.85
N ALA A 239 -16.36 2.67 -20.52
CA ALA A 239 -17.13 3.03 -21.71
C ALA A 239 -16.96 2.03 -22.88
N GLN A 240 -15.90 1.21 -22.87
CA GLN A 240 -15.68 0.14 -23.85
C GLN A 240 -16.43 -1.17 -23.52
N ASN A 241 -17.28 -1.17 -22.48
CA ASN A 241 -18.05 -2.31 -22.01
C ASN A 241 -17.22 -3.59 -21.72
N PRO A 242 -16.12 -3.48 -20.95
CA PRO A 242 -15.28 -4.61 -20.59
C PRO A 242 -16.01 -5.54 -19.62
N GLY A 243 -15.58 -6.80 -19.59
CA GLY A 243 -16.06 -7.80 -18.63
C GLY A 243 -15.19 -7.90 -17.38
N ALA A 244 -13.99 -7.32 -17.38
CA ALA A 244 -13.08 -7.19 -16.24
C ALA A 244 -12.05 -6.08 -16.51
N LEU A 245 -11.58 -5.42 -15.46
CA LEU A 245 -10.52 -4.40 -15.51
C LEU A 245 -9.27 -4.89 -14.81
N LEU A 246 -8.11 -4.69 -15.44
CA LEU A 246 -6.80 -4.97 -14.86
C LEU A 246 -6.01 -3.66 -14.78
N PHE A 247 -5.53 -3.31 -13.60
CA PHE A 247 -4.76 -2.11 -13.35
C PHE A 247 -3.29 -2.45 -13.13
N GLU A 248 -2.41 -1.94 -13.99
CA GLU A 248 -0.97 -2.12 -13.82
C GLU A 248 -0.35 -0.94 -13.06
N GLY A 249 0.35 -1.24 -11.96
CA GLY A 249 1.09 -0.27 -11.17
C GLY A 249 2.40 0.21 -11.82
N SER A 250 3.01 1.27 -11.25
CA SER A 250 4.14 1.98 -11.87
C SER A 250 5.37 2.04 -10.96
N GLY A 251 6.32 1.13 -11.17
CA GLY A 251 7.36 0.88 -10.16
C GLY A 251 6.72 0.28 -8.90
N ALA A 252 6.89 0.97 -7.75
CA ALA A 252 6.25 0.63 -6.47
C ALA A 252 5.00 1.46 -6.16
N ALA A 253 4.51 2.26 -7.13
CA ALA A 253 3.27 3.02 -6.99
C ALA A 253 2.06 2.12 -7.30
N LEU A 254 1.02 2.27 -6.47
CA LEU A 254 -0.25 1.55 -6.59
C LEU A 254 -1.19 2.31 -7.53
N PRO A 255 -2.03 1.62 -8.33
CA PRO A 255 -3.13 2.27 -9.03
C PRO A 255 -4.02 3.02 -8.03
N PRO A 256 -4.30 4.33 -8.21
CA PRO A 256 -5.07 5.14 -7.25
C PRO A 256 -6.59 4.92 -7.40
N VAL A 257 -7.01 3.66 -7.49
CA VAL A 257 -8.41 3.25 -7.64
C VAL A 257 -8.68 2.02 -6.78
N GLU A 258 -9.92 1.85 -6.36
CA GLU A 258 -10.35 0.67 -5.63
C GLU A 258 -10.39 -0.56 -6.56
N VAL A 259 -9.87 -1.69 -6.06
CA VAL A 259 -9.84 -2.98 -6.74
C VAL A 259 -10.27 -4.09 -5.80
N ASP A 260 -10.77 -5.19 -6.36
CA ASP A 260 -11.29 -6.34 -5.60
C ASP A 260 -10.17 -7.27 -5.14
N ALA A 261 -9.09 -7.38 -5.92
CA ALA A 261 -7.93 -8.18 -5.57
C ALA A 261 -6.64 -7.63 -6.20
N THR A 262 -5.52 -7.87 -5.52
CA THR A 262 -4.20 -7.38 -5.94
C THR A 262 -3.19 -8.51 -5.98
N VAL A 263 -2.42 -8.57 -7.06
CA VAL A 263 -1.21 -9.39 -7.19
C VAL A 263 0.01 -8.49 -7.03
N CYS A 264 0.93 -8.83 -6.12
CA CYS A 264 2.22 -8.15 -5.99
C CYS A 264 3.35 -8.99 -6.54
N VAL A 265 4.08 -8.46 -7.51
CA VAL A 265 5.30 -9.09 -8.04
C VAL A 265 6.50 -8.60 -7.23
N VAL A 266 7.12 -9.51 -6.49
CA VAL A 266 8.30 -9.23 -5.66
C VAL A 266 9.55 -9.23 -6.52
N GLY A 267 10.16 -8.05 -6.67
CA GLY A 267 11.37 -7.89 -7.50
C GLY A 267 12.69 -8.06 -6.75
N SER A 268 12.69 -7.90 -5.44
CA SER A 268 13.86 -8.12 -4.59
C SER A 268 13.44 -8.24 -3.12
N ARG A 269 14.29 -8.89 -2.32
CA ARG A 269 14.14 -8.99 -0.87
C ARG A 269 14.05 -7.62 -0.20
N ALA A 270 15.00 -6.73 -0.49
CA ALA A 270 15.02 -5.37 0.07
C ALA A 270 13.75 -4.59 -0.27
N GLY A 271 13.28 -4.64 -1.52
CA GLY A 271 12.06 -3.95 -1.92
C GLY A 271 10.80 -4.51 -1.25
N ALA A 272 10.81 -5.79 -0.84
CA ALA A 272 9.68 -6.45 -0.19
C ALA A 272 9.68 -6.27 1.33
N LEU A 273 10.85 -6.31 1.97
CA LEU A 273 10.97 -6.44 3.42
C LEU A 273 11.49 -5.20 4.13
N GLU A 274 12.17 -4.28 3.43
CA GLU A 274 12.71 -3.07 4.05
C GLU A 274 11.73 -1.90 3.94
N HIS A 275 11.82 -0.99 4.91
CA HIS A 275 11.05 0.26 4.95
C HIS A 275 9.53 0.02 4.80
N LEU A 276 8.87 0.66 3.82
CA LEU A 276 7.45 0.49 3.49
C LEU A 276 7.21 -0.51 2.35
N GLY A 277 8.22 -1.32 2.01
CA GLY A 277 8.07 -2.47 1.11
C GLY A 277 6.92 -3.41 1.53
N PRO A 278 6.84 -3.81 2.82
CA PRO A 278 5.83 -4.73 3.30
C PRO A 278 4.38 -4.27 3.11
N TYR A 279 4.15 -2.96 3.07
CA TYR A 279 2.82 -2.40 2.80
C TYR A 279 2.23 -2.90 1.46
N ARG A 280 3.06 -3.17 0.44
CA ARG A 280 2.55 -3.72 -0.84
C ARG A 280 2.05 -5.15 -0.67
N LEU A 281 2.72 -5.91 0.19
CA LEU A 281 2.36 -7.30 0.48
C LEU A 281 1.06 -7.37 1.29
N LEU A 282 0.92 -6.50 2.30
CA LEU A 282 -0.31 -6.36 3.09
C LEU A 282 -1.53 -6.07 2.20
N ARG A 283 -1.36 -5.23 1.18
CA ARG A 283 -2.40 -4.88 0.20
C ARG A 283 -2.69 -5.97 -0.84
N SER A 284 -2.04 -7.13 -0.77
CA SER A 284 -2.07 -8.15 -1.81
C SER A 284 -2.79 -9.43 -1.39
N SER A 285 -3.57 -9.97 -2.32
CA SER A 285 -4.23 -11.28 -2.20
C SER A 285 -3.34 -12.43 -2.72
N LEU A 286 -2.30 -12.08 -3.48
CA LEU A 286 -1.29 -12.99 -3.98
C LEU A 286 0.04 -12.24 -4.12
N ALA A 287 1.12 -12.76 -3.56
CA ALA A 287 2.48 -12.33 -3.87
C ALA A 287 3.11 -13.35 -4.82
N LEU A 288 3.85 -12.87 -5.82
CA LEU A 288 4.64 -13.70 -6.72
C LEU A 288 6.12 -13.45 -6.42
N VAL A 289 6.78 -14.46 -5.89
CA VAL A 289 8.19 -14.41 -5.49
C VAL A 289 9.01 -15.25 -6.46
N THR A 290 10.06 -14.68 -7.03
CA THR A 290 11.01 -15.46 -7.85
C THR A 290 11.86 -16.36 -6.93
N PRO A 291 12.10 -17.62 -7.32
CA PRO A 291 12.69 -18.63 -6.44
C PRO A 291 14.20 -18.48 -6.17
N GLU A 292 14.80 -17.32 -6.47
CA GLU A 292 16.24 -17.09 -6.33
C GLU A 292 16.69 -17.02 -4.86
N ASP A 293 15.78 -16.65 -3.95
CA ASP A 293 15.97 -16.67 -2.49
C ASP A 293 14.97 -17.67 -1.87
N ALA A 294 15.51 -18.75 -1.28
CA ALA A 294 14.71 -19.85 -0.75
C ALA A 294 13.89 -19.48 0.51
N ASP A 295 14.35 -18.49 1.28
CA ASP A 295 13.70 -18.06 2.52
C ASP A 295 12.70 -16.93 2.29
N LEU A 296 12.86 -16.18 1.19
CA LEU A 296 12.02 -15.03 0.85
C LEU A 296 10.51 -15.33 0.82
N PRO A 297 10.02 -16.47 0.29
CA PRO A 297 8.59 -16.78 0.34
C PRO A 297 8.05 -16.82 1.78
N GLY A 298 8.79 -17.42 2.71
CA GLY A 298 8.40 -17.50 4.12
C GLY A 298 8.37 -16.14 4.81
N ASP A 299 9.32 -15.26 4.47
CA ASP A 299 9.33 -13.89 5.00
C ASP A 299 8.23 -13.02 4.38
N VAL A 300 7.94 -13.17 3.09
CA VAL A 300 6.84 -12.48 2.40
C VAL A 300 5.48 -12.93 2.96
N GLN A 301 5.33 -14.21 3.32
CA GLN A 301 4.08 -14.75 3.88
C GLN A 301 3.69 -14.12 5.22
N LYS A 302 4.65 -13.61 6.00
CA LYS A 302 4.36 -12.87 7.25
C LYS A 302 3.58 -11.58 7.00
N TRP A 303 3.66 -11.05 5.78
CA TRP A 303 3.10 -9.76 5.40
C TRP A 303 1.94 -9.87 4.41
N CYS A 304 1.95 -10.89 3.54
CA CYS A 304 0.85 -11.14 2.61
C CYS A 304 -0.29 -11.86 3.33
N GLY A 305 -1.45 -11.20 3.48
CA GLY A 305 -2.66 -11.86 4.00
C GLY A 305 -3.25 -12.91 3.04
N GLY A 306 -2.78 -12.92 1.79
CA GLY A 306 -3.13 -13.88 0.77
C GLY A 306 -2.11 -15.02 0.61
N ARG A 307 -2.01 -15.54 -0.62
CA ARG A 307 -1.06 -16.60 -0.98
C ARG A 307 0.29 -16.00 -1.38
N VAL A 308 1.35 -16.78 -1.26
CA VAL A 308 2.71 -16.49 -1.75
C VAL A 308 3.18 -17.62 -2.65
#